data_AF-A0AAN7KTG4-F1
#
_entry.id   AF-A0AAN7KTG4-F1
#
_cell.length_a   1.000
_cell.length_b   1.000
_cell.length_c   1.000
_cell.angle_alpha   90.00
_cell.angle_beta   90.00
_cell.angle_gamma   90.00
#
_symmetry.space_group_name_H-M   'P 1'
#
loop_
_entity.id
_entity.type
_entity.pdbx_description
1 polymer ?
#
loop_
_entity_poly.entity_id
_entity_poly.type
_entity_poly.pdbx_seq_one_letter_code
_entity_poly.pdbx_strand_id
1 'polypeptide(L)'
;MPEEDLIELKFRLYDGSDIGPFQYSPASTIGTVKERIVAEWPKDKKIVPNSANDIKLINAGKILENSKTVGQCRIPFGELPEAAFTMHVVVQQSVAKTKTEKKVDEIPRKQMCQCTIL
;
A
#
# COMPACT_ATOMS: atom_id res chain seq x y z
N MET A 1 -0.98 18.71 27.43
CA MET A 1 -1.77 17.73 26.67
C MET A 1 -0.77 16.82 25.99
N PRO A 2 -0.85 15.49 26.09
CA PRO A 2 0.06 14.65 25.32
C PRO A 2 -0.27 14.92 23.85
N GLU A 3 0.70 15.43 23.09
CA GLU A 3 0.63 15.37 21.64
C GLU A 3 0.42 13.91 21.29
N GLU A 4 -0.76 13.60 20.75
CA GLU A 4 -1.03 12.26 20.25
C GLU A 4 0.08 11.97 19.22
N ASP A 5 0.86 10.91 19.43
CA ASP A 5 1.96 10.45 18.54
C ASP A 5 1.42 10.00 17.17
N LEU A 6 0.64 10.86 16.52
CA LEU A 6 -0.04 10.61 15.27
C LEU A 6 1.00 10.45 14.17
N ILE A 7 0.80 9.41 13.38
CA ILE A 7 1.66 9.05 12.27
C ILE A 7 1.00 9.56 11.01
N GLU A 8 1.69 10.44 10.30
CA GLU A 8 1.28 10.87 8.99
C GLU A 8 1.68 9.82 7.94
N LEU A 9 0.69 9.28 7.24
CA LEU A 9 0.85 8.30 6.17
C LEU A 9 0.42 8.88 4.83
N LYS A 10 1.19 8.61 3.78
CA LYS A 10 0.80 8.84 2.38
C LYS A 10 0.93 7.55 1.58
N PHE A 11 0.07 7.41 0.57
CA PHE A 11 -0.12 6.15 -0.13
C PHE A 11 0.19 6.27 -1.62
N ARG A 12 1.32 5.69 -2.04
CA ARG A 12 1.80 5.69 -3.42
C ARG A 12 1.05 4.65 -4.25
N LEU A 13 0.44 5.09 -5.34
CA LEU A 13 -0.30 4.26 -6.29
C LEU A 13 0.59 3.76 -7.44
N TYR A 14 0.04 2.88 -8.28
CA TYR A 14 0.73 2.24 -9.41
C TYR A 14 1.22 3.22 -10.49
N ASP A 15 0.59 4.39 -10.58
CA ASP A 15 0.93 5.46 -11.54
C ASP A 15 1.90 6.49 -10.95
N GLY A 16 2.36 6.28 -9.71
CA GLY A 16 3.23 7.19 -8.99
C GLY A 16 2.52 8.33 -8.27
N SER A 17 1.19 8.45 -8.39
CA SER A 17 0.40 9.43 -7.63
C SER A 17 0.27 9.00 -6.16
N ASP A 18 0.05 9.97 -5.27
CA ASP A 18 -0.08 9.74 -3.83
C ASP A 18 -1.50 10.09 -3.34
N ILE A 19 -2.09 9.26 -2.48
CA ILE A 19 -3.31 9.59 -1.71
C ILE A 19 -2.90 9.98 -0.28
N GLY A 20 -3.52 11.05 0.24
CA GLY A 20 -3.23 11.61 1.56
C GLY A 20 -2.51 12.96 1.47
N PRO A 21 -1.81 13.40 2.53
CA PRO A 21 -1.50 12.65 3.76
C PRO A 21 -2.71 12.42 4.68
N PHE A 22 -2.64 11.38 5.50
CA PHE A 22 -3.61 11.08 6.56
C PHE A 22 -2.92 10.78 7.89
N GLN A 23 -3.50 11.29 8.97
CA GLN A 23 -3.02 11.03 10.32
C GLN A 23 -3.70 9.79 10.91
N TYR A 24 -2.89 8.92 11.53
CA TYR A 24 -3.34 7.71 12.20
C TYR A 24 -2.68 7.59 13.57
N SER A 25 -3.41 7.07 14.56
CA SER A 25 -2.79 6.69 15.83
C SER A 25 -1.87 5.47 15.64
N PRO A 26 -0.80 5.31 16.43
CA PRO A 26 0.05 4.12 16.38
C PRO A 26 -0.69 2.81 16.67
N ALA A 27 -1.81 2.89 17.40
CA ALA A 27 -2.69 1.76 17.71
C ALA A 27 -3.63 1.38 16.55
N SER A 28 -3.78 2.24 15.53
CA SER A 28 -4.63 1.96 14.37
C SER A 28 -4.16 0.70 13.65
N THR A 29 -5.10 -0.15 13.23
CA THR A 29 -4.77 -1.38 12.50
C THR A 29 -4.57 -1.11 11.02
N ILE A 30 -3.77 -1.95 10.36
CA ILE A 30 -3.61 -1.89 8.90
C ILE A 30 -4.92 -2.20 8.17
N GLY A 31 -5.82 -3.00 8.76
CA GLY A 31 -7.17 -3.20 8.24
C GLY A 31 -7.93 -1.88 8.06
N THR A 32 -7.98 -1.06 9.11
CA THR A 32 -8.62 0.27 9.07
C THR A 32 -7.95 1.21 8.06
N VAL A 33 -6.62 1.17 7.96
CA VAL A 33 -5.88 1.96 6.96
C VAL A 33 -6.29 1.57 5.54
N LYS A 34 -6.40 0.27 5.25
CA LYS A 34 -6.83 -0.22 3.94
C LYS A 34 -8.26 0.16 3.61
N GLU A 35 -9.19 0.08 4.56
CA GLU A 35 -10.57 0.51 4.38
C GLU A 35 -10.64 2.00 4.01
N ARG A 36 -9.84 2.84 4.67
CA ARG A 36 -9.77 4.28 4.35
C ARG A 36 -9.20 4.53 2.96
N ILE A 37 -8.20 3.77 2.53
CA ILE A 37 -7.68 3.85 1.15
C ILE A 37 -8.75 3.51 0.11
N VAL A 38 -9.59 2.49 0.37
CA VAL A 38 -10.73 2.15 -0.52
C VAL A 38 -11.73 3.30 -0.59
N ALA A 39 -12.06 3.91 0.55
CA ALA A 39 -13.03 5.00 0.63
C ALA A 39 -12.55 6.27 -0.09
N GLU A 40 -11.27 6.62 0.08
CA GLU A 40 -10.64 7.81 -0.51
C GLU A 40 -10.00 7.51 -1.87
N TRP A 41 -10.38 6.41 -2.52
CA TRP A 41 -9.78 6.02 -3.78
C TRP A 41 -10.13 7.01 -4.92
N PRO A 42 -9.13 7.51 -5.66
CA PRO A 42 -9.38 8.44 -6.76
C PRO A 42 -10.25 7.82 -7.86
N LYS A 43 -11.32 8.53 -8.24
CA LYS A 43 -12.35 8.05 -9.18
C LYS A 43 -11.85 7.99 -10.63
N ASP A 44 -10.76 8.67 -10.95
CA ASP A 44 -10.13 8.72 -12.27
C ASP A 44 -9.22 7.52 -12.58
N LYS A 45 -9.04 6.58 -11.64
CA LYS A 45 -8.16 5.42 -11.84
C LYS A 45 -8.86 4.26 -12.53
N LYS A 46 -8.15 3.62 -13.47
CA LYS A 46 -8.62 2.43 -14.20
C LYS A 46 -8.80 1.20 -13.29
N ILE A 47 -7.94 1.06 -12.29
CA ILE A 47 -7.98 -0.03 -11.32
C ILE A 47 -8.59 0.52 -10.04
N VAL A 48 -9.73 -0.05 -9.64
CA VAL A 48 -10.46 0.33 -8.43
C VAL A 48 -10.53 -0.90 -7.52
N PRO A 49 -10.09 -0.81 -6.25
CA PRO A 49 -10.27 -1.87 -5.27
C PRO A 49 -11.74 -1.96 -4.86
N ASN A 50 -12.30 -3.18 -4.77
CA ASN A 50 -13.68 -3.36 -4.30
C ASN A 50 -13.73 -3.42 -2.77
N SER A 51 -12.67 -3.93 -2.14
CA SER A 51 -12.58 -4.11 -0.70
C SER A 51 -11.15 -3.95 -0.19
N ALA A 52 -11.01 -3.79 1.13
CA ALA A 52 -9.69 -3.74 1.79
C ALA A 52 -8.85 -5.00 1.54
N ASN A 53 -9.47 -6.14 1.21
CA ASN A 53 -8.77 -7.39 0.89
C ASN A 53 -8.08 -7.35 -0.48
N ASP A 54 -8.59 -6.55 -1.41
CA ASP A 54 -7.94 -6.34 -2.72
C ASP A 54 -6.71 -5.43 -2.59
N ILE A 55 -6.47 -4.84 -1.42
CA ILE A 55 -5.32 -3.95 -1.17
C ILE A 55 -4.19 -4.69 -0.45
N LYS A 56 -3.02 -4.66 -1.08
CA LYS A 56 -1.73 -4.97 -0.47
C LYS A 56 -1.00 -3.68 -0.17
N LEU A 57 -0.77 -3.44 1.11
CA LEU A 57 0.01 -2.30 1.59
C LEU A 57 1.44 -2.76 1.82
N ILE A 58 2.41 -2.03 1.27
CA ILE A 58 3.82 -2.38 1.32
C ILE A 58 4.59 -1.25 2.00
N ASN A 59 5.35 -1.60 3.04
CA ASN A 59 6.29 -0.70 3.69
C ASN A 59 7.65 -1.38 3.83
N ALA A 60 8.76 -0.68 3.55
CA ALA A 60 10.12 -1.23 3.64
C ALA A 60 10.35 -2.53 2.84
N GLY A 61 9.64 -2.73 1.73
CA GLY A 61 9.67 -3.98 0.97
C GLY A 61 8.93 -5.16 1.61
N LYS A 62 8.20 -4.94 2.71
CA LYS A 62 7.35 -5.95 3.36
C LYS A 62 5.87 -5.64 3.12
N ILE A 63 5.11 -6.68 2.76
CA ILE A 63 3.64 -6.60 2.71
C ILE A 63 3.11 -6.59 4.15
N LEU A 64 2.24 -5.63 4.45
CA LEU A 64 1.64 -5.46 5.76
C LEU A 64 0.34 -6.27 5.91
N GLU A 65 0.24 -6.96 7.04
CA GLU A 65 -0.92 -7.79 7.42
C GLU A 65 -1.96 -6.95 8.17
N ASN A 66 -3.24 -7.27 8.00
CA ASN A 66 -4.34 -6.48 8.55
C ASN A 66 -4.36 -6.44 10.09
N SER A 67 -3.84 -7.48 10.75
CA SER A 67 -3.78 -7.60 12.21
C SER A 67 -2.70 -6.73 12.86
N LYS A 68 -1.74 -6.22 12.09
CA LYS A 68 -0.68 -5.35 12.61
C LYS A 68 -1.18 -3.93 12.83
N THR A 69 -0.52 -3.22 13.73
CA THR A 69 -0.78 -1.80 13.96
C THR A 69 0.18 -0.91 13.18
N VAL A 70 -0.19 0.34 12.94
CA VAL A 70 0.67 1.32 12.26
C VAL A 70 1.99 1.51 13.02
N GLY A 71 1.94 1.54 14.35
CA GLY A 71 3.13 1.64 15.20
C GLY A 71 4.12 0.49 15.00
N GLN A 72 3.63 -0.75 14.83
CA GLN A 72 4.46 -1.92 14.56
C GLN A 72 5.04 -1.95 13.14
N CYS A 73 4.43 -1.20 12.22
CA CYS A 73 4.89 -1.11 10.84
C CYS A 73 5.93 -0.01 10.64
N ARG A 74 6.27 0.77 11.68
CA ARG A 74 7.39 1.73 11.65
C ARG A 74 8.70 0.96 11.42
N ILE A 75 9.52 1.47 10.51
CA ILE A 75 10.82 0.89 10.21
C ILE A 75 11.81 1.41 11.26
N PRO A 76 12.65 0.56 11.88
CA PRO A 76 13.67 1.03 12.82
C PRO A 76 14.85 1.77 12.16
N PHE A 77 14.86 1.92 10.83
CA PHE A 77 15.95 2.56 10.10
C PHE A 77 15.63 4.02 9.81
N GLY A 78 16.34 4.89 10.53
CA GLY A 78 16.40 6.34 10.30
C GLY A 78 15.13 7.04 10.74
N GLU A 79 15.20 7.77 11.85
CA GLU A 79 14.32 8.91 12.09
C GLU A 79 14.42 9.85 10.88
N LEU A 80 13.52 9.67 9.91
CA LEU A 80 13.31 10.66 8.88
C LEU A 80 12.58 11.82 9.57
N PRO A 81 13.19 13.01 9.61
CA PRO A 81 12.61 14.16 10.29
C PRO A 81 11.32 14.54 9.57
N GLU A 82 10.20 14.59 10.30
CA GLU A 82 8.90 15.16 9.88
C GLU A 82 8.24 14.64 8.59
N ALA A 83 8.86 13.73 7.85
CA ALA A 83 8.37 13.33 6.54
C ALA A 83 7.33 12.20 6.66
N ALA A 84 6.10 12.47 6.19
CA ALA A 84 5.03 11.48 6.05
C ALA A 84 5.56 10.12 5.53
N PHE A 85 5.26 9.04 6.25
CA PHE A 85 5.66 7.71 5.83
C PHE A 85 4.93 7.34 4.54
N THR A 86 5.71 7.06 3.50
CA THR A 86 5.17 6.67 2.19
C THR A 86 5.02 5.17 2.14
N MET A 87 3.78 4.68 2.09
CA MET A 87 3.50 3.27 1.87
C MET A 87 3.06 3.05 0.43
N HIS A 88 3.51 1.95 -0.18
CA HIS A 88 3.09 1.59 -1.54
C HIS A 88 1.80 0.79 -1.48
N VAL A 89 0.84 1.16 -2.32
CA VAL A 89 -0.44 0.48 -2.46
C VAL A 89 -0.48 -0.28 -3.76
N VAL A 90 -0.72 -1.59 -3.64
CA VAL A 90 -0.95 -2.47 -4.79
C VAL A 90 -2.37 -3.00 -4.70
N VAL A 91 -3.15 -2.77 -5.75
CA VAL A 91 -4.49 -3.35 -5.89
C VAL A 91 -4.34 -4.69 -6.62
N GLN A 92 -4.61 -5.77 -5.91
CA GLN A 92 -4.73 -7.10 -6.47
C GLN A 92 -6.20 -7.49 -6.43
N GLN A 93 -6.90 -7.27 -7.54
CA GLN A 93 -8.29 -7.73 -7.69
C GLN A 93 -8.31 -9.25 -7.57
N SER A 94 -8.96 -9.75 -6.52
CA SER A 94 -9.24 -11.18 -6.40
C SER A 94 -10.21 -11.57 -7.51
N VAL A 95 -9.71 -12.21 -8.57
CA VAL A 95 -10.56 -12.75 -9.65
C VAL A 95 -11.46 -13.81 -9.04
N ALA A 96 -12.70 -13.44 -8.72
CA ALA A 96 -13.74 -14.41 -8.45
C ALA A 96 -13.87 -15.29 -9.70
N LYS A 97 -13.63 -16.59 -9.53
CA LYS A 97 -13.77 -17.61 -10.58
C LYS A 97 -15.20 -17.57 -11.14
N THR A 98 -15.37 -16.89 -12.27
CA THR A 98 -16.47 -17.20 -13.19
C THR A 98 -15.84 -17.75 -14.46
N LYS A 99 -16.05 -19.05 -14.70
CA LYS A 99 -15.61 -19.75 -15.92
C LYS A 99 -16.10 -19.00 -17.15
N THR A 100 -15.18 -18.64 -18.06
CA THR A 100 -15.26 -18.89 -19.51
C THR A 100 -13.94 -18.41 -20.14
N GLU A 101 -13.34 -19.29 -20.93
CA GLU A 101 -12.12 -19.06 -21.70
C GLU A 101 -12.13 -17.74 -22.46
N LYS A 102 -11.02 -16.99 -22.38
CA LYS A 102 -10.28 -16.50 -23.54
C LYS A 102 -8.87 -16.05 -23.11
N LYS A 103 -7.89 -16.58 -23.83
CA LYS A 103 -6.44 -16.36 -23.74
C LYS A 103 -6.05 -14.89 -24.01
N VAL A 104 -4.74 -14.65 -23.76
CA VAL A 104 -3.83 -13.61 -24.28
C VAL A 104 -3.47 -12.59 -23.18
N ASP A 105 -2.22 -12.41 -22.74
CA ASP A 105 -0.92 -12.62 -23.39
C ASP A 105 0.16 -13.05 -22.38
N GLU A 106 1.15 -13.82 -22.87
CA GLU A 106 2.33 -14.26 -22.13
C GLU A 106 3.05 -13.08 -21.46
N ILE A 107 3.36 -13.20 -20.16
CA ILE A 107 4.35 -12.34 -19.52
C ILE A 107 5.70 -12.70 -20.15
N PRO A 108 6.36 -11.80 -20.91
CA PRO A 108 7.73 -12.06 -21.30
C PRO A 108 8.54 -12.02 -20.02
N ARG A 109 9.28 -13.09 -19.70
CA ARG A 109 10.31 -13.10 -18.66
C ARG A 109 11.28 -11.94 -18.92
N LYS A 110 11.06 -10.79 -18.28
CA LYS A 110 11.96 -9.64 -18.40
C LYS A 110 13.03 -9.73 -17.32
N GLN A 111 14.18 -10.18 -17.79
CA GLN A 111 15.56 -9.90 -17.38
C GLN A 111 15.76 -9.51 -15.91
N MET A 112 16.45 -10.41 -15.21
CA MET A 112 17.09 -10.17 -13.93
C MET A 112 18.10 -9.02 -14.08
N CYS A 113 17.76 -7.81 -13.61
CA CYS A 113 18.70 -6.71 -13.51
C CYS A 113 19.76 -7.07 -12.47
N GLN A 114 20.99 -7.32 -12.92
CA GLN A 114 22.16 -7.42 -12.05
C GLN A 114 22.73 -6.02 -11.88
N CYS A 115 22.57 -5.44 -10.69
CA CYS A 115 23.33 -4.27 -10.27
C CYS A 115 24.62 -4.77 -9.61
N THR A 116 25.78 -4.44 -10.18
CA THR A 116 27.07 -4.59 -9.51
C THR A 116 27.51 -3.21 -9.02
N ILE A 117 27.96 -3.13 -7.78
CA ILE A 117 28.59 -1.91 -7.24
C ILE A 117 30.03 -1.91 -7.75
N LEU A 118 30.43 -0.83 -8.44
CA LEU A 118 31.78 -0.60 -8.92
C LEU A 118 32.57 0.26 -7.93
#